data_AF-A0A1Y4WGK1-F1
#
_entry.id   AF-A0A1Y4WGK1-F1
#
_cell.length_a   1.000
_cell.length_b   1.000
_cell.length_c   1.000
_cell.angle_alpha   90.00
_cell.angle_beta   90.00
_cell.angle_gamma   90.00
#
_symmetry.space_group_name_H-M   'P 1'
#
loop_
_entity.id
_entity.type
_entity.pdbx_description
1 polymer ?
#
loop_
_entity_poly.entity_id
_entity_poly.type
_entity_poly.pdbx_seq_one_letter_code
_entity_poly.pdbx_strand_id
1 'polypeptide(L)' 'METARMEQMKARVICQECGDRMLVCDCSTCQQVMVHTDQACCFSAGELVCIEYSGAMTMSLPPQVSASRIWRIGCC' A
#
# COMPACT_ATOMS: atom_id res chain seq x y z
N MET A 1 -11.18 -0.71 25.38
CA MET A 1 -10.01 -0.60 24.48
C MET A 1 -10.59 -0.36 23.09
N GLU A 2 -10.41 0.84 22.54
CA GLU A 2 -10.97 1.20 21.24
C GLU A 2 -10.21 0.46 20.15
N THR A 3 -10.90 -0.36 19.37
CA THR A 3 -10.31 -0.97 18.17
C THR A 3 -9.99 0.15 17.20
N ALA A 4 -8.72 0.49 17.03
CA ALA A 4 -8.29 1.45 16.02
C ALA A 4 -8.86 1.00 14.67
N ARG A 5 -9.63 1.88 14.01
CA ARG A 5 -10.20 1.58 12.70
C ARG A 5 -9.07 1.52 11.70
N MET A 6 -8.84 0.34 11.13
CA MET A 6 -7.92 0.20 10.00
C MET A 6 -8.63 0.67 8.72
N GLU A 7 -7.90 1.38 7.88
CA GLU A 7 -8.34 1.80 6.55
C GLU A 7 -7.79 0.85 5.49
N GLN A 8 -8.48 0.81 4.35
CA GLN A 8 -8.12 -0.05 3.22
C GLN A 8 -7.97 0.77 1.96
N MET A 9 -6.85 0.57 1.26
CA MET A 9 -6.55 1.20 -0.02
C MET A 9 -6.38 0.12 -1.09
N LYS A 10 -7.14 0.23 -2.19
CA LYS A 10 -6.90 -0.57 -3.39
C LYS A 10 -5.86 0.15 -4.23
N ALA A 11 -4.75 -0.52 -4.52
CA ALA A 11 -3.65 0.10 -5.24
C ALA A 11 -3.04 -0.84 -6.27
N ARG A 12 -2.49 -0.25 -7.33
CA ARG A 12 -1.67 -0.96 -8.31
C ARG A 12 -0.21 -0.81 -7.96
N VAL A 13 0.52 -1.92 -7.91
CA VAL A 13 1.97 -1.89 -7.68
C VAL A 13 2.67 -1.27 -8.88
N ILE A 14 3.51 -0.25 -8.65
CA ILE A 14 4.32 0.38 -9.69
C ILE A 14 5.69 -0.28 -9.75
N CYS A 15 6.39 -0.31 -8.62
CA CYS A 15 7.71 -0.94 -8.49
C CYS A 15 8.02 -1.24 -7.03
N GLN A 16 8.96 -2.16 -6.82
CA GLN A 16 9.64 -2.34 -5.55
C GLN A 16 10.90 -1.46 -5.56
N GLU A 17 11.11 -0.64 -4.53
CA GLU A 17 12.28 0.25 -4.46
C GLU A 17 13.45 -0.41 -3.72
N CYS A 18 13.24 -0.82 -2.46
CA CYS A 18 14.24 -1.45 -1.61
C CYS A 18 13.53 -2.33 -0.58
N GLY A 19 13.87 -3.62 -0.48
CA GLY A 19 13.54 -4.53 0.63
C GLY A 19 12.11 -4.43 1.19
N ASP A 20 11.90 -3.46 2.07
CA ASP A 20 10.69 -3.17 2.83
C ASP A 20 9.76 -2.11 2.21
N ARG A 21 10.05 -1.63 1.00
CA ARG A 21 9.35 -0.51 0.36
C ARG A 21 8.91 -0.83 -1.05
N MET A 22 7.64 -0.52 -1.32
CA MET A 22 7.07 -0.57 -2.65
C MET A 22 6.27 0.70 -2.94
N LEU A 23 6.36 1.17 -4.18
CA LEU A 23 5.60 2.28 -4.68
C LEU A 23 4.32 1.76 -5.34
N VAL A 24 3.18 2.34 -4.95
CA VAL A 24 1.87 1.98 -5.50
C VAL A 24 1.11 3.19 -5.99
N CYS A 25 0.15 2.97 -6.89
CA CYS A 25 -0.84 3.96 -7.30
C CYS A 25 -2.17 3.62 -6.63
N ASP A 26 -2.67 4.49 -5.77
CA ASP A 26 -4.02 4.40 -5.21
C ASP A 26 -5.06 4.51 -6.33
N CYS A 27 -5.94 3.51 -6.44
CA CYS A 27 -6.94 3.44 -7.49
C CYS A 27 -8.09 4.45 -7.30
N SER A 28 -8.30 4.97 -6.09
CA SER A 28 -9.36 5.94 -5.80
C SER A 28 -8.93 7.38 -6.04
N THR A 29 -7.69 7.73 -5.70
CA THR A 29 -7.17 9.09 -5.79
C THR A 29 -6.22 9.30 -6.98
N CYS A 30 -5.81 8.21 -7.65
CA CYS A 30 -4.74 8.21 -8.66
C CYS A 30 -3.40 8.76 -8.13
N GLN A 31 -3.21 8.77 -6.81
CA GLN A 31 -2.00 9.27 -6.16
C GLN A 31 -0.97 8.16 -6.00
N GLN A 32 0.31 8.49 -6.19
CA GLN A 32 1.40 7.59 -5.83
C GLN A 32 1.63 7.61 -4.32
N VAL A 33 1.73 6.44 -3.71
CA VAL A 33 1.93 6.26 -2.27
C VAL A 33 3.09 5.30 -2.05
N MET A 34 4.03 5.66 -1.17
CA MET A 34 5.09 4.76 -0.72
C MET A 34 4.56 3.89 0.42
N VAL A 35 4.65 2.58 0.27
CA VAL A 35 4.16 1.61 1.26
C VAL A 35 5.35 0.94 1.91
N HIS A 36 5.45 1.07 3.23
CA HIS A 36 6.39 0.33 4.06
C HIS A 36 5.76 -0.99 4.51
N THR A 37 6.40 -2.11 4.16
CA THR A 37 5.98 -3.47 4.48
C THR A 37 7.16 -4.43 4.36
N ASP A 38 7.28 -5.37 5.28
CA ASP A 38 8.23 -6.48 5.22
C ASP A 38 7.96 -7.44 4.03
N GLN A 39 6.77 -7.36 3.42
CA GLN A 39 6.34 -8.20 2.31
C GLN A 39 6.46 -7.50 0.94
N ALA A 40 7.19 -6.37 0.81
CA ALA A 40 7.27 -5.64 -0.45
C ALA A 40 7.83 -6.51 -1.59
N CYS A 41 8.84 -7.36 -1.30
CA CYS A 41 9.39 -8.35 -2.22
C CYS A 41 8.37 -9.40 -2.72
N CYS A 42 7.25 -9.54 -2.03
CA CYS A 42 6.21 -10.50 -2.37
C CYS A 42 5.24 -9.95 -3.41
N PHE A 43 5.42 -8.73 -3.93
CA PHE A 43 4.54 -8.12 -4.93
C PHE A 43 5.32 -7.62 -6.14
N SER A 44 4.72 -7.73 -7.32
CA SER A 44 5.30 -7.36 -8.61
C SER A 44 4.55 -6.19 -9.26
N ALA A 45 5.28 -5.41 -10.07
CA ALA A 45 4.70 -4.32 -10.84
C ALA A 45 3.48 -4.78 -11.66
N GLY A 46 2.42 -3.97 -11.64
CA GLY A 46 1.15 -4.24 -12.32
C GLY A 46 0.12 -4.99 -11.49
N GLU A 47 0.52 -5.69 -10.42
CA GLU A 47 -0.42 -6.40 -9.53
C GLU A 47 -1.39 -5.44 -8.85
N LEU A 48 -2.64 -5.88 -8.68
CA LEU A 48 -3.65 -5.17 -7.91
C LEU A 48 -3.69 -5.73 -6.49
N VAL A 49 -3.50 -4.86 -5.50
CA VAL A 49 -3.44 -5.23 -4.09
C VAL A 49 -4.41 -4.38 -3.27
N CYS A 50 -4.84 -4.95 -2.15
CA CYS A 50 -5.51 -4.21 -1.09
C CYS A 50 -4.53 -4.08 0.08
N ILE A 51 -4.36 -2.86 0.56
CA ILE A 51 -3.43 -2.51 1.64
C ILE A 51 -4.27 -2.03 2.83
N GLU A 52 -4.15 -2.72 3.96
CA GLU A 52 -4.72 -2.31 5.23
C GLU A 52 -3.68 -1.53 6.05
N TYR A 53 -4.04 -0.36 6.55
CA TYR A 53 -3.16 0.53 7.30
C TYR A 53 -3.95 1.35 8.33
N SER A 54 -3.27 2.17 9.15
CA SER A 54 -3.90 2.91 10.26
C SER A 54 -4.75 4.12 9.86
N GLY A 55 -4.83 4.46 8.56
CA GLY A 55 -5.37 5.73 8.08
C GLY A 55 -4.38 6.90 8.13
N ALA A 56 -3.27 6.76 8.86
CA ALA A 56 -2.24 7.79 8.92
C ALA A 56 -1.36 7.77 7.65
N MET A 57 -1.23 8.92 7.00
CA MET A 57 -0.31 9.17 5.89
C MET A 57 0.67 10.29 6.24
N THR A 58 1.90 10.21 5.74
CA THR A 58 2.87 11.31 5.88
C THR A 58 2.54 12.47 4.95
N MET A 59 2.88 13.70 5.35
CA MET A 59 2.74 14.91 4.53
C MET A 59 3.88 15.09 3.50
N SER A 60 4.54 14.01 3.09
CA SER A 60 5.60 14.04 2.08
C SER A 60 5.03 13.87 0.67
N LEU A 61 5.86 14.09 -0.36
CA LEU A 61 5.54 13.76 -1.75
C LEU A 61 6.55 12.71 -2.26
N PRO A 62 6.11 11.47 -2.59
CA PRO A 62 4.77 10.92 -2.36
C PRO A 62 4.42 10.80 -0.86
N PRO A 63 3.12 10.78 -0.49
CA PRO A 63 2.70 10.38 0.85
C PRO A 63 3.15 8.93 1.12
N GLN A 64 3.38 8.62 2.39
CA GLN A 64 3.86 7.31 2.82
C GLN A 64 2.94 6.71 3.89
N VAL A 65 2.81 5.39 3.87
CA VAL A 65 2.01 4.60 4.83
C VAL A 65 2.78 3.37 5.30
N SER A 66 2.42 2.86 6.48
CA SER A 66 2.90 1.56 6.96
C SER A 66 1.77 0.54 6.87
N ALA A 67 1.95 -0.50 6.06
CA ALA A 67 0.94 -1.53 5.89
C ALA A 67 0.92 -2.47 7.10
N SER A 68 -0.28 -2.76 7.60
CA SER A 68 -0.53 -3.82 8.57
C SER A 68 -0.76 -5.15 7.86
N ARG A 69 -1.47 -5.15 6.73
CA ARG A 69 -1.72 -6.33 5.89
C ARG A 69 -1.80 -5.93 4.42
N ILE A 70 -1.34 -6.83 3.55
CA ILE A 70 -1.46 -6.67 2.10
C ILE A 70 -1.89 -8.00 1.50
N TRP A 71 -2.89 -7.96 0.61
CA TRP A 71 -3.32 -9.14 -0.14
C TRP A 71 -3.62 -8.78 -1.59
N ARG A 72 -3.43 -9.77 -2.47
CA ARG A 72 -3.76 -9.65 -3.89
C ARG A 72 -5.27 -9.61 -4.07
N ILE A 73 -5.72 -8.70 -4.91
CA ILE A 73 -7.07 -8.71 -5.42
C ILE A 73 -6.99 -9.53 -6.72
N GLY A 74 -7.39 -10.80 -6.66
CA GLY A 74 -7.43 -11.63 -7.85
C GLY A 74 -8.31 -10.97 -8.93
N CYS A 75 -7.87 -11.03 -10.19
CA CYS A 75 -8.78 -10.84 -11.30
C CYS A 75 -9.72 -12.06 -11.34
N CYS A 76 -11.03 -11.82 -11.34
CA CYS A 76 -12.04 -12.82 -11.65
C CYS A 76 -11.85 -13.32 -13.09
#